data_AF-A0A377JRV0-F1
#
_entry.id   AF-A0A377JRV0-F1
#
_cell.length_a   1.000
_cell.length_b   1.000
_cell.length_c   1.000
_cell.angle_alpha   90.00
_cell.angle_beta   90.00
_cell.angle_gamma   90.00
#
_symmetry.space_group_name_H-M   'P 1'
#
loop_
_entity.id
_entity.type
_entity.pdbx_description
1 polymer ?
#
loop_
_entity_poly.entity_id
_entity_poly.type
_entity_poly.pdbx_seq_one_letter_code
_entity_poly.pdbx_strand_id
1 'polypeptide(L)'
;MNKKLIALILGLGALIALGLGVFLSIKTKDIKSHLEKTLNEKFESFVQESGYITEWEPFSCSGLVNIGCYSPKIVATDGEGILTLKNMGFDIDSMDNASLQASLNIKDITLGVKDIDKEDKDLKENLALFSSFFPNNVKCNISLKQNDDKLAENLQCTIAAKNATYQIQGVDTYQHDGFKTQNIAQILQDFYFDAFVNEESSTHFEEYKYALDSVVFKVKDNGLSKDLYKYYELQSNAQGLPVSQEGFEQNAKNVNMLATIGLSLIMGEAYHNEIIELGNALESLVLGKSKELGFSFKRKADSQEEFISLKEFLLNPYASYLADNFTFEIISQ
;
A
#
# COMPACT_ATOMS: atom_id res chain seq x y z
N MET A 1 3.86 11.55 9.73
CA MET A 1 2.56 10.92 9.39
C MET A 1 2.64 9.69 8.50
N ASN A 2 3.59 9.55 7.57
CA ASN A 2 3.52 8.46 6.57
C ASN A 2 3.76 7.04 7.09
N LYS A 3 4.75 6.77 7.95
CA LYS A 3 5.13 5.38 8.27
C LYS A 3 4.12 4.61 9.12
N LYS A 4 3.50 5.25 10.13
CA LYS A 4 2.54 4.58 11.05
C LYS A 4 1.16 4.39 10.42
N LEU A 5 0.72 5.33 9.59
CA LEU A 5 -0.51 5.20 8.82
C LEU A 5 -0.36 4.15 7.70
N ILE A 6 0.78 4.15 7.00
CA ILE A 6 1.15 3.10 6.06
C ILE A 6 1.33 1.77 6.80
N ALA A 7 1.86 1.73 8.03
CA ALA A 7 1.88 0.53 8.87
C ALA A 7 0.49 0.15 9.42
N LEU A 8 -0.50 1.03 9.42
CA LEU A 8 -1.87 0.67 9.74
C LEU A 8 -2.59 0.08 8.50
N ILE A 9 -2.27 0.60 7.31
CA ILE A 9 -2.81 0.17 6.01
C ILE A 9 -2.08 -1.09 5.47
N LEU A 10 -0.77 -1.22 5.70
CA LEU A 10 0.08 -2.38 5.36
C LEU A 10 0.25 -3.36 6.54
N GLY A 11 0.31 -2.86 7.78
CA GLY A 11 0.66 -3.63 8.99
C GLY A 11 -0.51 -4.18 9.81
N LEU A 12 -1.74 -4.18 9.26
CA LEU A 12 -2.62 -5.33 9.52
C LEU A 12 -1.96 -6.65 9.06
N GLY A 13 -0.97 -6.57 8.15
CA GLY A 13 -0.23 -7.67 7.51
C GLY A 13 0.61 -8.56 8.43
N ALA A 14 0.67 -8.27 9.72
CA ALA A 14 1.41 -9.07 10.69
C ALA A 14 0.61 -9.39 11.96
N LEU A 15 -0.43 -8.60 12.22
CA LEU A 15 -1.19 -8.54 13.47
C LEU A 15 -2.11 -9.73 13.71
N ILE A 16 -2.07 -10.73 12.84
CA ILE A 16 -2.86 -11.95 12.87
C ILE A 16 -1.94 -13.16 13.01
N ALA A 17 -0.61 -12.95 13.04
CA ALA A 17 0.40 -13.94 13.37
C ALA A 17 0.18 -14.66 14.71
N LEU A 18 -0.74 -14.11 15.47
CA LEU A 18 -1.60 -14.67 16.49
C LEU A 18 -2.51 -15.82 16.01
N GLY A 19 -2.04 -16.63 15.07
CA GLY A 19 -2.36 -18.05 15.03
C GLY A 19 -1.27 -18.92 15.68
N LEU A 20 -0.02 -18.45 15.80
CA LEU A 20 1.14 -19.30 16.11
C LEU A 20 1.72 -19.19 17.51
N GLY A 21 0.85 -19.02 18.51
CA GLY A 21 1.17 -19.40 19.87
C GLY A 21 0.78 -20.84 20.23
N VAL A 22 -0.21 -21.46 19.58
CA VAL A 22 -0.73 -22.77 20.04
C VAL A 22 -1.05 -23.69 18.87
N PHE A 23 -0.06 -24.53 18.56
CA PHE A 23 -0.23 -25.96 18.29
C PHE A 23 -1.45 -26.38 17.44
N LEU A 24 -1.12 -26.83 16.23
CA LEU A 24 -1.61 -28.09 15.66
C LEU A 24 -2.13 -29.04 16.76
N SER A 25 -3.46 -29.10 17.00
CA SER A 25 -4.23 -30.29 17.43
C SER A 25 -5.59 -30.03 18.11
N ILE A 26 -6.23 -28.84 18.10
CA ILE A 26 -7.52 -28.68 18.83
C ILE A 26 -8.61 -28.01 17.98
N LYS A 27 -9.80 -28.62 18.05
CA LYS A 27 -11.09 -28.35 17.39
C LYS A 27 -11.26 -26.91 16.87
N THR A 28 -11.76 -26.78 15.64
CA THR A 28 -12.07 -25.54 14.88
C THR A 28 -12.80 -24.44 15.64
N LYS A 29 -13.49 -24.73 16.75
CA LYS A 29 -14.14 -23.71 17.60
C LYS A 29 -13.15 -22.87 18.40
N ASP A 30 -11.99 -23.41 18.77
CA ASP A 30 -11.04 -22.74 19.65
C ASP A 30 -10.16 -21.73 18.89
N ILE A 31 -9.90 -21.97 17.60
CA ILE A 31 -9.08 -21.12 16.73
C ILE A 31 -9.72 -19.73 16.57
N LYS A 32 -11.03 -19.65 16.30
CA LYS A 32 -11.73 -18.37 16.12
C LYS A 32 -11.65 -17.51 17.38
N SER A 33 -11.97 -18.09 18.54
CA SER A 33 -11.98 -17.37 19.81
C SER A 33 -10.59 -16.94 20.22
N HIS A 34 -9.57 -17.77 19.92
CA HIS A 34 -8.18 -17.42 20.18
C HIS A 34 -7.74 -16.27 19.29
N LEU A 35 -7.98 -16.35 17.98
CA LEU A 35 -7.65 -15.32 17.01
C LEU A 35 -8.29 -13.97 17.36
N GLU A 36 -9.59 -13.99 17.66
CA GLU A 36 -10.33 -12.79 18.06
C GLU A 36 -9.73 -12.16 19.33
N LYS A 37 -9.49 -12.98 20.36
CA LYS A 37 -8.93 -12.51 21.62
C LYS A 37 -7.55 -11.88 21.39
N THR A 38 -6.67 -12.60 20.72
CA THR A 38 -5.28 -12.17 20.60
C THR A 38 -5.15 -10.97 19.66
N LEU A 39 -5.90 -10.94 18.55
CA LEU A 39 -5.98 -9.77 17.67
C LEU A 39 -6.42 -8.52 18.43
N ASN A 40 -7.46 -8.63 19.26
CA ASN A 40 -7.94 -7.52 20.07
C ASN A 40 -6.90 -7.09 21.12
N GLU A 41 -6.23 -8.03 21.81
CA GLU A 41 -5.16 -7.73 22.78
C GLU A 41 -3.98 -6.99 22.12
N LYS A 42 -3.53 -7.43 20.94
CA LYS A 42 -2.42 -6.78 20.22
C LYS A 42 -2.81 -5.44 19.64
N PHE A 43 -4.03 -5.33 19.10
CA PHE A 43 -4.53 -4.06 18.59
C PHE A 43 -4.69 -3.05 19.73
N GLU A 44 -5.13 -3.47 20.92
CA GLU A 44 -5.19 -2.62 22.10
C GLU A 44 -3.80 -2.09 22.50
N SER A 45 -2.77 -2.94 22.53
CA SER A 45 -1.37 -2.52 22.77
C SER A 45 -0.92 -1.49 21.73
N PHE A 46 -1.19 -1.78 20.46
CA PHE A 46 -0.85 -0.89 19.36
C PHE A 46 -1.56 0.47 19.49
N VAL A 47 -2.84 0.50 19.84
CA VAL A 47 -3.59 1.75 20.06
C VAL A 47 -2.93 2.57 21.17
N GLN A 48 -2.57 1.94 22.29
CA GLN A 48 -1.91 2.61 23.42
C GLN A 48 -0.53 3.18 23.05
N GLU A 49 0.26 2.44 22.26
CA GLU A 49 1.61 2.84 21.84
C GLU A 49 1.60 3.88 20.70
N SER A 50 0.59 3.80 19.83
CA SER A 50 0.52 4.60 18.60
C SER A 50 0.31 6.09 18.86
N GLY A 51 -0.51 6.43 19.85
CA GLY A 51 -0.89 7.81 20.19
C GLY A 51 -1.77 8.53 19.15
N TYR A 52 -2.18 7.88 18.05
CA TYR A 52 -2.99 8.49 17.00
C TYR A 52 -4.33 7.79 16.75
N ILE A 53 -4.56 6.59 17.30
CA ILE A 53 -5.89 5.96 17.27
C ILE A 53 -6.70 6.48 18.46
N THR A 54 -7.80 7.17 18.18
CA THR A 54 -8.67 7.76 19.21
C THR A 54 -9.89 6.94 19.55
N GLU A 55 -10.38 6.13 18.62
CA GLU A 55 -11.57 5.31 18.81
C GLU A 55 -11.42 4.01 18.03
N TRP A 56 -11.84 2.89 18.63
CA TRP A 56 -11.85 1.60 17.97
C TRP A 56 -12.91 0.68 18.56
N GLU A 57 -13.56 -0.08 17.69
CA GLU A 57 -14.46 -1.17 18.06
C GLU A 57 -13.76 -2.53 17.86
N PRO A 58 -13.79 -3.43 18.86
CA PRO A 58 -13.12 -4.73 18.79
C PRO A 58 -13.40 -5.51 17.51
N PHE A 59 -12.38 -6.19 17.01
CA PHE A 59 -12.54 -7.16 15.93
C PHE A 59 -13.46 -8.30 16.40
N SER A 60 -14.37 -8.71 15.54
CA SER A 60 -15.10 -9.97 15.69
C SER A 60 -14.75 -10.91 14.54
N CYS A 61 -14.35 -12.12 14.89
CA CYS A 61 -14.01 -13.18 13.96
C CYS A 61 -15.23 -14.04 13.65
N SER A 62 -15.37 -14.53 12.43
CA SER A 62 -16.48 -15.38 12.00
C SER A 62 -16.03 -16.35 10.91
N GLY A 63 -16.83 -17.39 10.65
CA GLY A 63 -16.51 -18.44 9.69
C GLY A 63 -15.96 -19.72 10.32
N LEU A 64 -15.96 -20.81 9.55
CA LEU A 64 -15.58 -22.15 9.98
C LEU A 64 -14.40 -22.71 9.18
N VAL A 65 -14.41 -22.50 7.86
CA VAL A 65 -13.37 -22.94 6.93
C VAL A 65 -12.46 -21.75 6.60
N ASN A 66 -13.07 -20.63 6.18
CA ASN A 66 -12.39 -19.35 6.03
C ASN A 66 -12.73 -18.50 7.24
N ILE A 67 -11.72 -17.96 7.92
CA ILE A 67 -11.91 -17.15 9.13
C ILE A 67 -11.76 -15.68 8.75
N GLY A 68 -12.83 -14.91 8.91
CA GLY A 68 -12.83 -13.47 8.67
C GLY A 68 -12.95 -12.69 9.98
N CYS A 69 -12.04 -11.76 10.24
CA CYS A 69 -12.07 -10.90 11.43
C CYS A 69 -12.15 -9.43 11.05
N TYR A 70 -13.16 -8.75 11.57
CA TYR A 70 -13.49 -7.37 11.17
C TYR A 70 -13.74 -6.48 12.37
N SER A 71 -13.08 -5.33 12.37
CA SER A 71 -13.41 -4.22 13.25
C SER A 71 -14.47 -3.36 12.55
N PRO A 72 -15.61 -3.10 13.20
CA PRO A 72 -16.64 -2.26 12.60
C PRO A 72 -16.15 -0.83 12.37
N LYS A 73 -15.26 -0.31 13.22
CA LYS A 73 -14.81 1.07 13.21
C LYS A 73 -13.43 1.24 13.85
N ILE A 74 -12.53 1.91 13.15
CA ILE A 74 -11.24 2.44 13.65
C ILE A 74 -11.20 3.92 13.29
N VAL A 75 -10.86 4.78 14.24
CA VAL A 75 -10.69 6.23 14.03
C VAL A 75 -9.26 6.63 14.42
N ALA A 76 -8.54 7.17 13.45
CA ALA A 76 -7.23 7.77 13.60
C ALA A 76 -7.31 9.29 13.47
N THR A 77 -6.50 10.02 14.22
CA THR A 77 -6.33 11.46 14.10
C THR A 77 -4.90 11.89 14.40
N ASP A 78 -4.45 12.95 13.75
CA ASP A 78 -3.20 13.65 14.02
C ASP A 78 -3.43 14.99 14.75
N GLY A 79 -4.66 15.24 15.22
CA GLY A 79 -5.09 16.48 15.85
C GLY A 79 -5.99 17.33 14.95
N GLU A 80 -5.74 17.35 13.64
CA GLU A 80 -6.48 18.15 12.65
C GLU A 80 -7.28 17.28 11.68
N GLY A 81 -6.69 16.23 11.13
CA GLY A 81 -7.36 15.24 10.28
C GLY A 81 -8.03 14.13 11.10
N ILE A 82 -9.18 13.65 10.64
CA ILE A 82 -9.87 12.48 11.17
C ILE A 82 -9.98 11.45 10.05
N LEU A 83 -9.32 10.32 10.20
CA LEU A 83 -9.49 9.17 9.32
C LEU A 83 -10.36 8.14 10.01
N THR A 84 -11.48 7.78 9.41
CA THR A 84 -12.32 6.68 9.87
C THR A 84 -12.28 5.54 8.88
N LEU A 85 -11.98 4.34 9.37
CA LEU A 85 -11.99 3.09 8.64
C LEU A 85 -13.16 2.27 9.19
N LYS A 86 -14.09 1.87 8.32
CA LYS A 86 -15.22 1.02 8.72
C LYS A 86 -15.16 -0.34 8.06
N ASN A 87 -15.52 -1.36 8.83
CA ASN A 87 -15.46 -2.76 8.44
C ASN A 87 -14.08 -3.10 7.85
N MET A 88 -13.02 -2.66 8.56
CA MET A 88 -11.65 -3.01 8.27
C MET A 88 -11.36 -4.38 8.86
N GLY A 89 -10.77 -5.25 8.08
CA GLY A 89 -10.50 -6.60 8.52
C GLY A 89 -9.83 -7.43 7.46
N PHE A 90 -9.80 -8.72 7.72
CA PHE A 90 -9.15 -9.68 6.85
C PHE A 90 -9.93 -10.98 6.80
N ASP A 91 -9.73 -11.72 5.72
CA ASP A 91 -10.18 -13.10 5.57
C ASP A 91 -8.95 -13.99 5.41
N ILE A 92 -8.85 -15.04 6.21
CA ILE A 92 -7.86 -16.12 6.04
C ILE A 92 -8.54 -17.22 5.24
N ASP A 93 -8.09 -17.41 4.00
CA ASP A 93 -8.61 -18.44 3.10
C ASP A 93 -7.93 -19.79 3.34
N SER A 94 -6.62 -19.77 3.61
CA SER A 94 -5.87 -20.95 4.02
C SER A 94 -4.59 -20.59 4.75
N MET A 95 -4.18 -21.47 5.67
CA MET A 95 -2.92 -21.33 6.40
C MET A 95 -2.42 -22.72 6.80
N ASP A 96 -1.14 -22.96 6.60
CA ASP A 96 -0.43 -24.12 7.14
C ASP A 96 0.92 -23.68 7.75
N ASN A 97 1.81 -24.61 8.04
CA ASN A 97 3.09 -24.27 8.65
C ASN A 97 4.01 -23.42 7.75
N ALA A 98 3.85 -23.46 6.43
CA ALA A 98 4.75 -22.83 5.48
C ALA A 98 4.04 -21.88 4.50
N SER A 99 2.73 -21.70 4.59
CA SER A 99 2.00 -20.85 3.66
C SER A 99 0.79 -20.16 4.29
N LEU A 100 0.46 -19.00 3.73
CA LEU A 100 -0.71 -18.18 4.06
C LEU A 100 -1.36 -17.70 2.76
N GLN A 101 -2.69 -17.78 2.70
CA GLN A 101 -3.49 -17.00 1.75
C GLN A 101 -4.50 -16.20 2.54
N ALA A 102 -4.43 -14.88 2.43
CA ALA A 102 -5.29 -13.96 3.14
C ALA A 102 -5.71 -12.79 2.25
N SER A 103 -6.85 -12.20 2.57
CA SER A 103 -7.36 -10.99 1.95
C SER A 103 -7.53 -9.90 2.99
N LEU A 104 -6.90 -8.73 2.81
CA LEU A 104 -7.16 -7.52 3.56
C LEU A 104 -8.30 -6.74 2.88
N ASN A 105 -9.29 -6.33 3.66
CA ASN A 105 -10.44 -5.57 3.18
C ASN A 105 -10.70 -4.36 4.08
N ILE A 106 -10.83 -3.20 3.45
CA ILE A 106 -11.34 -1.97 4.08
C ILE A 106 -12.51 -1.49 3.25
N LYS A 107 -13.74 -1.66 3.76
CA LYS A 107 -14.95 -1.45 2.95
C LYS A 107 -15.33 0.01 2.78
N ASP A 108 -15.06 0.83 3.79
CA ASP A 108 -15.39 2.25 3.78
C ASP A 108 -14.30 3.03 4.52
N ILE A 109 -13.74 4.00 3.83
CA ILE A 109 -12.69 4.89 4.30
C ILE A 109 -13.22 6.30 4.13
N THR A 110 -13.25 7.06 5.23
CA THR A 110 -13.68 8.46 5.20
C THR A 110 -12.63 9.34 5.85
N LEU A 111 -12.27 10.42 5.15
CA LEU A 111 -11.43 11.49 5.66
C LEU A 111 -12.31 12.67 6.07
N GLY A 112 -12.10 13.18 7.28
CA GLY A 112 -12.67 14.42 7.79
C GLY A 112 -11.57 15.33 8.33
N VAL A 113 -11.93 16.57 8.66
CA VAL A 113 -11.05 17.52 9.36
C VAL A 113 -11.82 18.06 10.55
N LYS A 114 -11.14 18.14 11.68
CA LYS A 114 -11.66 18.67 12.95
C LYS A 114 -11.81 20.19 12.83
N ASP A 115 -12.90 20.73 13.37
CA ASP A 115 -13.14 22.17 13.44
C ASP A 115 -13.11 22.93 12.09
N ILE A 116 -13.66 22.33 11.02
CA ILE A 116 -14.04 23.14 9.85
C ILE A 116 -15.24 23.99 10.25
N ASP A 117 -15.00 25.27 10.51
CA ASP A 117 -16.08 26.25 10.65
C ASP A 117 -16.95 26.20 9.38
N LYS A 118 -18.27 26.16 9.55
CA LYS A 118 -19.20 25.90 8.46
C LYS A 118 -19.10 26.92 7.30
N GLU A 119 -18.44 28.05 7.54
CA GLU A 119 -18.32 29.21 6.65
C GLU A 119 -17.07 29.19 5.74
N ASP A 120 -16.06 28.33 5.98
CA ASP A 120 -14.89 28.25 5.10
C ASP A 120 -15.18 27.36 3.87
N LYS A 121 -15.75 28.00 2.85
CA LYS A 121 -16.17 27.35 1.60
C LYS A 121 -14.96 26.81 0.81
N ASP A 122 -13.85 27.53 0.82
CA ASP A 122 -12.65 27.19 0.03
C ASP A 122 -11.93 25.98 0.64
N LEU A 123 -11.86 25.88 1.97
CA LEU A 123 -11.31 24.71 2.65
C LEU A 123 -12.15 23.45 2.38
N LYS A 124 -13.49 23.58 2.37
CA LYS A 124 -14.40 22.46 2.03
C LYS A 124 -14.24 22.02 0.58
N GLU A 125 -14.09 22.95 -0.35
CA GLU A 125 -13.93 22.65 -1.76
C GLU A 125 -12.59 21.96 -2.03
N ASN A 126 -11.51 22.41 -1.36
CA ASN A 126 -10.20 21.75 -1.39
C ASN A 126 -10.23 20.33 -0.79
N LEU A 127 -10.89 20.12 0.35
CA LEU A 127 -11.04 18.80 0.96
C LEU A 127 -11.89 17.86 0.11
N ALA A 128 -12.95 18.38 -0.53
CA ALA A 128 -13.77 17.61 -1.46
C ALA A 128 -12.96 17.16 -2.69
N LEU A 129 -12.04 17.98 -3.20
CA LEU A 129 -11.15 17.56 -4.28
C LEU A 129 -10.10 16.54 -3.79
N PHE A 130 -9.52 16.73 -2.60
CA PHE A 130 -8.59 15.78 -2.00
C PHE A 130 -9.22 14.39 -1.82
N SER A 131 -10.51 14.35 -1.45
CA SER A 131 -11.27 13.09 -1.33
C SER A 131 -11.39 12.30 -2.65
N SER A 132 -11.15 12.94 -3.80
CA SER A 132 -11.19 12.26 -5.10
C SER A 132 -9.94 11.40 -5.36
N PHE A 133 -8.84 11.72 -4.68
CA PHE A 133 -7.59 10.96 -4.69
C PHE A 133 -7.53 9.97 -3.51
N PHE A 134 -8.27 10.25 -2.45
CA PHE A 134 -8.28 9.42 -1.26
C PHE A 134 -9.03 8.11 -1.50
N PRO A 135 -8.49 6.96 -1.04
CA PRO A 135 -9.20 5.70 -1.10
C PRO A 135 -10.54 5.77 -0.35
N ASN A 136 -11.59 5.22 -0.96
CA ASN A 136 -12.87 4.93 -0.32
C ASN A 136 -12.94 3.47 0.14
N ASN A 137 -12.28 2.56 -0.59
CA ASN A 137 -12.12 1.18 -0.19
C ASN A 137 -10.79 0.61 -0.68
N VAL A 138 -10.33 -0.43 -0.01
CA VAL A 138 -9.11 -1.18 -0.32
C VAL A 138 -9.40 -2.66 -0.23
N LYS A 139 -8.98 -3.42 -1.22
CA LYS A 139 -8.96 -4.88 -1.19
C LYS A 139 -7.60 -5.39 -1.64
N CYS A 140 -6.90 -6.12 -0.80
CA CYS A 140 -5.62 -6.73 -1.12
C CYS A 140 -5.68 -8.23 -0.89
N ASN A 141 -5.25 -9.02 -1.86
CA ASN A 141 -4.99 -10.45 -1.68
C ASN A 141 -3.48 -10.61 -1.45
N ILE A 142 -3.13 -11.43 -0.47
CA ILE A 142 -1.74 -11.71 -0.07
C ILE A 142 -1.58 -13.22 -0.06
N SER A 143 -0.56 -13.71 -0.75
CA SER A 143 -0.11 -15.09 -0.66
C SER A 143 1.34 -15.14 -0.24
N LEU A 144 1.61 -15.85 0.85
CA LEU A 144 2.95 -16.11 1.34
C LEU A 144 3.25 -17.60 1.22
N LYS A 145 4.44 -17.93 0.75
CA LYS A 145 4.93 -19.30 0.67
C LYS A 145 6.40 -19.37 1.04
N GLN A 146 6.65 -20.05 2.14
CA GLN A 146 7.97 -20.35 2.65
C GLN A 146 8.53 -21.61 1.97
N ASN A 147 9.81 -21.56 1.64
CA ASN A 147 10.59 -22.70 1.16
C ASN A 147 12.05 -22.54 1.63
N ASP A 148 12.49 -23.39 2.55
CA ASP A 148 13.78 -23.27 3.23
C ASP A 148 14.01 -21.88 3.87
N ASP A 149 15.04 -21.16 3.44
CA ASP A 149 15.36 -19.79 3.90
C ASP A 149 14.65 -18.70 3.10
N LYS A 150 13.72 -19.06 2.19
CA LYS A 150 13.01 -18.11 1.34
C LYS A 150 11.54 -17.98 1.72
N LEU A 151 11.04 -16.75 1.60
CA LEU A 151 9.63 -16.41 1.72
C LEU A 151 9.20 -15.71 0.42
N ALA A 152 8.44 -16.40 -0.41
CA ALA A 152 7.82 -15.80 -1.59
C ALA A 152 6.53 -15.07 -1.18
N GLU A 153 6.37 -13.84 -1.64
CA GLU A 153 5.22 -12.97 -1.41
C GLU A 153 4.58 -12.61 -2.76
N ASN A 154 3.27 -12.76 -2.84
CA ASN A 154 2.46 -12.25 -3.94
C ASN A 154 1.36 -11.35 -3.36
N LEU A 155 1.39 -10.09 -3.75
CA LEU A 155 0.46 -9.05 -3.34
C LEU A 155 -0.34 -8.59 -4.54
N GLN A 156 -1.67 -8.53 -4.41
CA GLN A 156 -2.55 -7.90 -5.38
C GLN A 156 -3.56 -7.01 -4.69
N CYS A 157 -3.41 -5.70 -4.83
CA CYS A 157 -4.32 -4.70 -4.28
C CYS A 157 -5.16 -4.04 -5.38
N THR A 158 -6.44 -3.82 -5.07
CA THR A 158 -7.33 -2.88 -5.75
C THR A 158 -7.75 -1.81 -4.75
N ILE A 159 -7.52 -0.56 -5.10
CA ILE A 159 -7.82 0.61 -4.29
C ILE A 159 -8.83 1.44 -5.08
N ALA A 160 -10.05 1.57 -4.60
CA ALA A 160 -11.05 2.41 -5.25
C ALA A 160 -11.13 3.76 -4.53
N ALA A 161 -10.88 4.84 -5.27
CA ALA A 161 -11.24 6.19 -4.87
C ALA A 161 -12.55 6.58 -5.56
N LYS A 162 -13.03 7.80 -5.32
CA LYS A 162 -14.30 8.28 -5.89
C LYS A 162 -14.32 8.22 -7.42
N ASN A 163 -13.26 8.76 -8.03
CA ASN A 163 -13.18 8.94 -9.48
C ASN A 163 -11.92 8.29 -10.08
N ALA A 164 -11.27 7.39 -9.33
CA ALA A 164 -10.12 6.62 -9.79
C ALA A 164 -10.14 5.20 -9.23
N THR A 165 -9.54 4.25 -9.94
CA THR A 165 -9.24 2.92 -9.42
C THR A 165 -7.79 2.61 -9.64
N TYR A 166 -7.08 2.23 -8.58
CA TYR A 166 -5.68 1.83 -8.63
C TYR A 166 -5.56 0.33 -8.45
N GLN A 167 -4.65 -0.29 -9.19
CA GLN A 167 -4.27 -1.68 -9.04
C GLN A 167 -2.77 -1.75 -8.83
N ILE A 168 -2.36 -2.48 -7.80
CA ILE A 168 -0.95 -2.74 -7.49
C ILE A 168 -0.80 -4.25 -7.43
N GLN A 169 0.19 -4.79 -8.13
CA GLN A 169 0.58 -6.19 -8.03
C GLN A 169 2.08 -6.26 -7.78
N GLY A 170 2.50 -7.08 -6.84
CA GLY A 170 3.89 -7.29 -6.47
C GLY A 170 4.16 -8.78 -6.31
N VAL A 171 5.29 -9.23 -6.84
CA VAL A 171 5.84 -10.56 -6.61
C VAL A 171 7.27 -10.38 -6.17
N ASP A 172 7.53 -10.83 -4.95
CA ASP A 172 8.76 -10.58 -4.22
C ASP A 172 9.22 -11.85 -3.52
N THR A 173 10.52 -11.97 -3.24
CA THR A 173 11.05 -13.04 -2.40
C THR A 173 12.03 -12.47 -1.39
N TYR A 174 11.80 -12.78 -0.12
CA TYR A 174 12.71 -12.46 0.97
C TYR A 174 13.55 -13.68 1.33
N GLN A 175 14.80 -13.47 1.73
CA GLN A 175 15.68 -14.53 2.19
C GLN A 175 16.27 -14.19 3.56
N HIS A 176 16.14 -15.12 4.51
CA HIS A 176 16.70 -15.02 5.85
C HIS A 176 16.89 -16.42 6.46
N ASP A 177 18.01 -16.67 7.14
CA ASP A 177 18.30 -18.00 7.71
C ASP A 177 17.29 -18.42 8.79
N GLY A 178 16.72 -17.46 9.52
CA GLY A 178 15.65 -17.71 10.50
C GLY A 178 14.43 -18.40 9.89
N PHE A 179 14.12 -18.14 8.62
CA PHE A 179 12.98 -18.73 7.93
C PHE A 179 13.09 -20.25 7.85
N LYS A 180 14.28 -20.87 7.89
CA LYS A 180 14.40 -22.35 7.89
C LYS A 180 13.77 -23.00 9.13
N THR A 181 13.68 -22.25 10.22
CA THR A 181 13.25 -22.76 11.54
C THR A 181 11.91 -22.21 12.00
N GLN A 182 11.50 -21.09 11.42
CA GLN A 182 10.23 -20.45 11.70
C GLN A 182 9.11 -21.08 10.85
N ASN A 183 7.91 -21.15 11.40
CA ASN A 183 6.68 -21.40 10.64
C ASN A 183 6.06 -20.07 10.17
N ILE A 184 5.05 -20.12 9.30
CA ILE A 184 4.59 -18.93 8.57
C ILE A 184 4.15 -17.77 9.46
N ALA A 185 3.56 -18.03 10.61
CA ALA A 185 3.16 -16.97 11.52
C ALA A 185 4.22 -16.60 12.57
N GLN A 186 5.24 -17.42 12.84
CA GLN A 186 6.47 -16.88 13.44
C GLN A 186 7.11 -15.87 12.48
N ILE A 187 7.12 -16.16 11.17
CA ILE A 187 7.59 -15.22 10.15
C ILE A 187 6.72 -13.96 10.12
N LEU A 188 5.39 -14.07 10.11
CA LEU A 188 4.51 -12.90 10.17
C LEU A 188 4.78 -12.04 11.40
N GLN A 189 5.01 -12.64 12.57
CA GLN A 189 5.33 -11.90 13.78
C GLN A 189 6.70 -11.20 13.64
N ASP A 190 7.77 -11.97 13.44
CA ASP A 190 9.13 -11.47 13.58
C ASP A 190 9.53 -10.57 12.40
N PHE A 191 9.05 -10.85 11.19
CA PHE A 191 9.38 -10.09 9.99
C PHE A 191 8.39 -8.96 9.69
N TYR A 192 7.08 -9.20 9.75
CA TYR A 192 6.09 -8.18 9.37
C TYR A 192 5.59 -7.34 10.55
N PHE A 193 5.55 -7.85 11.78
CA PHE A 193 4.97 -7.07 12.90
C PHE A 193 6.06 -6.25 13.57
N ASP A 194 7.07 -6.94 14.10
CA ASP A 194 8.10 -6.31 14.91
C ASP A 194 8.95 -5.33 14.09
N ALA A 195 9.20 -5.65 12.81
CA ALA A 195 9.99 -4.77 11.94
C ALA A 195 9.28 -3.46 11.57
N PHE A 196 7.93 -3.47 11.49
CA PHE A 196 7.15 -2.31 11.05
C PHE A 196 6.60 -1.46 12.20
N VAL A 197 6.45 -2.03 13.40
CA VAL A 197 5.90 -1.35 14.57
C VAL A 197 7.00 -0.75 15.46
N ASN A 198 8.15 -1.41 15.62
CA ASN A 198 9.21 -0.93 16.51
C ASN A 198 10.14 0.07 15.79
N GLU A 199 10.22 1.32 16.27
CA GLU A 199 11.00 2.40 15.64
C GLU A 199 12.53 2.18 15.67
N GLU A 200 13.05 1.27 16.51
CA GLU A 200 14.47 0.89 16.52
C GLU A 200 14.86 -0.09 15.38
N SER A 201 13.92 -0.49 14.52
CA SER A 201 14.04 -1.61 13.56
C SER A 201 14.94 -1.40 12.34
N SER A 202 15.67 -0.28 12.21
CA SER A 202 16.57 -0.10 11.07
C SER A 202 17.71 -1.14 11.00
N THR A 203 18.02 -1.78 12.13
CA THR A 203 18.92 -2.93 12.23
C THR A 203 18.26 -4.25 11.83
N HIS A 204 16.93 -4.36 11.98
CA HIS A 204 16.20 -5.60 11.74
C HIS A 204 16.27 -6.03 10.28
N PHE A 205 16.26 -5.07 9.34
CA PHE A 205 16.36 -5.35 7.90
C PHE A 205 17.80 -5.54 7.39
N GLU A 206 18.82 -5.45 8.25
CA GLU A 206 20.23 -5.65 7.84
C GLU A 206 20.51 -7.08 7.42
N GLU A 207 19.86 -8.04 8.08
CA GLU A 207 20.09 -9.48 7.87
C GLU A 207 19.21 -10.07 6.76
N TYR A 208 18.15 -9.35 6.35
CA TYR A 208 17.22 -9.80 5.32
C TYR A 208 17.72 -9.42 3.93
N LYS A 209 17.64 -10.38 3.02
CA LYS A 209 17.81 -10.13 1.60
C LYS A 209 16.47 -10.13 0.89
N TYR A 210 16.43 -9.47 -0.26
CA TYR A 210 15.25 -9.25 -1.05
C TYR A 210 15.55 -9.44 -2.53
N ALA A 211 14.62 -10.06 -3.24
CA ALA A 211 14.63 -10.22 -4.68
C ALA A 211 13.26 -9.84 -5.24
N LEU A 212 13.21 -8.75 -6.00
CA LEU A 212 12.04 -8.33 -6.76
C LEU A 212 11.88 -9.24 -7.99
N ASP A 213 10.69 -9.79 -8.21
CA ASP A 213 10.37 -10.49 -9.47
C ASP A 213 9.56 -9.58 -10.39
N SER A 214 8.45 -9.06 -9.90
CA SER A 214 7.63 -8.13 -10.69
C SER A 214 6.81 -7.17 -9.86
N VAL A 215 6.67 -5.94 -10.36
CA VAL A 215 5.70 -4.96 -9.89
C VAL A 215 4.89 -4.46 -11.08
N VAL A 216 3.57 -4.42 -10.91
CA VAL A 216 2.64 -3.84 -11.87
C VAL A 216 1.79 -2.80 -11.17
N PHE A 217 1.72 -1.61 -11.75
CA PHE A 217 0.84 -0.55 -11.31
C PHE A 217 -0.12 -0.18 -12.43
N LYS A 218 -1.39 0.04 -12.11
CA LYS A 218 -2.38 0.60 -13.02
C LYS A 218 -3.23 1.62 -12.29
N VAL A 219 -3.61 2.68 -12.99
CA VAL A 219 -4.63 3.63 -12.60
C VAL A 219 -5.65 3.75 -13.72
N LYS A 220 -6.92 3.76 -13.34
CA LYS A 220 -8.06 3.98 -14.22
C LYS A 220 -8.76 5.28 -13.86
N ASP A 221 -8.91 6.16 -14.84
CA ASP A 221 -9.66 7.41 -14.75
C ASP A 221 -11.17 7.15 -14.89
N ASN A 222 -11.90 7.27 -13.79
CA ASN A 222 -13.36 7.26 -13.77
C ASN A 222 -13.95 8.68 -13.61
N GLY A 223 -13.14 9.73 -13.79
CA GLY A 223 -13.47 11.13 -13.53
C GLY A 223 -12.32 11.94 -12.89
N LEU A 224 -11.22 11.28 -12.51
CA LEU A 224 -10.00 11.85 -11.94
C LEU A 224 -9.49 13.04 -12.75
N SER A 225 -9.47 12.94 -14.08
CA SER A 225 -9.02 14.03 -14.96
C SER A 225 -9.84 15.32 -14.78
N LYS A 226 -11.15 15.19 -14.52
CA LYS A 226 -12.02 16.34 -14.24
C LYS A 226 -11.74 16.95 -12.87
N ASP A 227 -11.42 16.13 -11.88
CA ASP A 227 -11.07 16.63 -10.55
C ASP A 227 -9.69 17.30 -10.56
N LEU A 228 -8.74 16.78 -11.35
CA LEU A 228 -7.44 17.42 -11.58
C LEU A 228 -7.58 18.79 -12.26
N TYR A 229 -8.49 18.91 -13.24
CA TYR A 229 -8.81 20.20 -13.83
C TYR A 229 -9.37 21.18 -12.79
N LYS A 230 -10.37 20.77 -12.00
CA LYS A 230 -10.93 21.61 -10.91
C LYS A 230 -9.88 22.02 -9.88
N TYR A 231 -8.96 21.10 -9.55
CA TYR A 231 -7.86 21.41 -8.65
C TYR A 231 -6.96 22.51 -9.22
N TYR A 232 -6.66 22.43 -10.53
CA TYR A 232 -5.95 23.50 -11.23
C TYR A 232 -6.73 24.83 -11.22
N GLU A 233 -8.06 24.82 -11.40
CA GLU A 233 -8.88 26.03 -11.34
C GLU A 233 -8.78 26.70 -9.95
N LEU A 234 -8.90 25.92 -8.87
CA LEU A 234 -8.79 26.44 -7.51
C LEU A 234 -7.39 27.01 -7.21
N GLN A 235 -6.33 26.29 -7.58
CA GLN A 235 -4.95 26.77 -7.38
C GLN A 235 -4.68 28.05 -8.17
N SER A 236 -5.16 28.13 -9.42
CA SER A 236 -4.99 29.32 -10.25
C SER A 236 -5.73 30.52 -9.66
N ASN A 237 -6.98 30.33 -9.23
CA ASN A 237 -7.78 31.37 -8.59
C ASN A 237 -7.14 31.86 -7.28
N ALA A 238 -6.62 30.95 -6.44
CA ALA A 238 -5.93 31.28 -5.20
C ALA A 238 -4.65 32.11 -5.43
N GLN A 239 -3.99 31.90 -6.58
CA GLN A 239 -2.81 32.66 -7.01
C GLN A 239 -3.16 33.93 -7.81
N GLY A 240 -4.44 34.22 -8.03
CA GLY A 240 -4.89 35.34 -8.87
C GLY A 240 -4.54 35.19 -10.35
N LEU A 241 -4.32 33.96 -10.82
CA LEU A 241 -3.99 33.63 -12.20
C LEU A 241 -5.26 33.33 -13.01
N PRO A 242 -5.30 33.68 -14.31
CA PRO A 242 -6.42 33.35 -15.17
C PRO A 242 -6.53 31.84 -15.39
N VAL A 243 -7.73 31.30 -15.15
CA VAL A 243 -8.06 29.91 -15.50
C VAL A 243 -8.23 29.79 -17.00
N SER A 244 -7.44 28.94 -17.65
CA SER A 244 -7.55 28.67 -19.08
C SER A 244 -7.17 27.23 -19.42
N GLN A 245 -7.70 26.74 -20.54
CA GLN A 245 -7.36 25.42 -21.06
C GLN A 245 -5.86 25.32 -21.40
N GLU A 246 -5.29 26.37 -22.01
CA GLU A 246 -3.85 26.43 -22.32
C GLU A 246 -3.00 26.38 -21.05
N GLY A 247 -3.42 27.09 -19.98
CA GLY A 247 -2.75 27.04 -18.69
C GLY A 247 -2.82 25.66 -18.04
N PHE A 248 -3.95 24.95 -18.16
CA PHE A 248 -4.06 23.57 -17.68
C PHE A 248 -3.18 22.61 -18.47
N GLU A 249 -3.12 22.74 -19.79
CA GLU A 249 -2.22 21.96 -20.65
C GLU A 249 -0.75 22.18 -20.32
N GLN A 250 -0.37 23.43 -20.03
CA GLN A 250 0.98 23.72 -19.56
C GLN A 250 1.25 23.12 -18.17
N ASN A 251 0.27 23.13 -17.26
CA ASN A 251 0.40 22.49 -15.96
C ASN A 251 0.59 20.96 -16.10
N ALA A 252 -0.17 20.29 -16.97
CA ALA A 252 -0.01 18.87 -17.24
C ALA A 252 1.38 18.54 -17.81
N LYS A 253 1.91 19.37 -18.71
CA LYS A 253 3.29 19.25 -19.21
C LYS A 253 4.33 19.42 -18.12
N ASN A 254 4.11 20.34 -17.18
CA ASN A 254 5.01 20.52 -16.04
C ASN A 254 5.00 19.29 -15.12
N VAL A 255 3.83 18.66 -14.89
CA VAL A 255 3.71 17.39 -14.15
C VAL A 255 4.51 16.28 -14.85
N ASN A 256 4.35 16.13 -16.17
CA ASN A 256 5.13 15.21 -16.99
C ASN A 256 6.65 15.45 -16.83
N MET A 257 7.09 16.70 -17.00
CA MET A 257 8.51 17.06 -16.87
C MET A 257 9.07 16.73 -15.49
N LEU A 258 8.35 17.07 -14.41
CA LEU A 258 8.76 16.78 -13.04
C LEU A 258 8.82 15.29 -12.76
N ALA A 259 7.82 14.52 -13.24
CA ALA A 259 7.81 13.07 -13.11
C ALA A 259 9.00 12.43 -13.85
N THR A 260 9.24 12.86 -15.09
CA THR A 260 10.35 12.38 -15.93
C THR A 260 11.71 12.66 -15.26
N ILE A 261 11.93 13.88 -14.75
CA ILE A 261 13.16 14.24 -14.05
C ILE A 261 13.32 13.41 -12.77
N GLY A 262 12.28 13.33 -11.95
CA GLY A 262 12.31 12.57 -10.69
C GLY A 262 12.62 11.10 -10.91
N LEU A 263 11.96 10.47 -11.88
CA LEU A 263 12.22 9.07 -12.23
C LEU A 263 13.62 8.87 -12.81
N SER A 264 14.11 9.80 -13.64
CA SER A 264 15.48 9.72 -14.18
C SER A 264 16.55 9.80 -13.08
N LEU A 265 16.29 10.59 -12.01
CA LEU A 265 17.19 10.67 -10.86
C LEU A 265 17.23 9.36 -10.04
N ILE A 266 16.11 8.63 -10.00
CA ILE A 266 15.99 7.37 -9.24
C ILE A 266 16.48 6.17 -10.06
N MET A 267 16.08 6.09 -11.32
CA MET A 267 16.29 4.93 -12.19
C MET A 267 17.51 5.08 -13.11
N GLY A 268 18.14 6.25 -13.14
CA GLY A 268 19.25 6.56 -14.03
C GLY A 268 18.84 6.65 -15.51
N GLU A 269 19.82 6.61 -16.40
CA GLU A 269 19.62 6.72 -17.85
C GLU A 269 19.16 5.42 -18.52
N ALA A 270 19.21 4.29 -17.80
CA ALA A 270 18.95 2.96 -18.36
C ALA A 270 17.56 2.78 -18.96
N TYR A 271 16.58 3.52 -18.44
CA TYR A 271 15.17 3.44 -18.85
C TYR A 271 14.65 4.76 -19.43
N HIS A 272 15.54 5.54 -20.06
CA HIS A 272 15.21 6.89 -20.50
C HIS A 272 13.95 6.97 -21.37
N ASN A 273 13.79 6.04 -22.32
CA ASN A 273 12.65 6.04 -23.23
C ASN A 273 11.36 5.70 -22.50
N GLU A 274 11.38 4.68 -21.64
CA GLU A 274 10.24 4.22 -20.86
C GLU A 274 9.80 5.28 -19.85
N ILE A 275 10.74 6.02 -19.26
CA ILE A 275 10.46 7.16 -18.38
C ILE A 275 9.76 8.28 -19.14
N ILE A 276 10.22 8.61 -20.36
CA ILE A 276 9.55 9.59 -21.23
C ILE A 276 8.14 9.11 -21.61
N GLU A 277 7.99 7.84 -21.98
CA GLU A 277 6.67 7.26 -22.30
C GLU A 277 5.72 7.32 -21.11
N LEU A 278 6.20 7.01 -19.89
CA LEU A 278 5.41 7.15 -18.67
C LEU A 278 4.99 8.61 -18.42
N GLY A 279 5.91 9.55 -18.61
CA GLY A 279 5.64 10.99 -18.48
C GLY A 279 4.54 11.45 -19.45
N ASN A 280 4.62 11.04 -20.70
CA ASN A 280 3.62 11.35 -21.73
C ASN A 280 2.25 10.69 -21.45
N ALA A 281 2.26 9.45 -20.95
CA ALA A 281 1.04 8.76 -20.51
C ALA A 281 0.40 9.50 -19.33
N LEU A 282 1.20 9.97 -18.37
CA LEU A 282 0.73 10.75 -17.22
C LEU A 282 0.12 12.08 -17.66
N GLU A 283 0.76 12.80 -18.58
CA GLU A 283 0.18 14.00 -19.19
C GLU A 283 -1.19 13.71 -19.81
N SER A 284 -1.28 12.62 -20.58
CA SER A 284 -2.51 12.21 -21.25
C SER A 284 -3.61 11.84 -20.25
N LEU A 285 -3.28 11.20 -19.13
CA LEU A 285 -4.21 10.89 -18.05
C LEU A 285 -4.70 12.17 -17.36
N VAL A 286 -3.80 13.09 -17.03
CA VAL A 286 -4.13 14.38 -16.38
C VAL A 286 -5.08 15.19 -17.26
N LEU A 287 -4.83 15.23 -18.57
CA LEU A 287 -5.69 15.91 -19.55
C LEU A 287 -6.97 15.13 -19.88
N GLY A 288 -7.14 13.92 -19.35
CA GLY A 288 -8.29 13.05 -19.61
C GLY A 288 -8.36 12.50 -21.03
N LYS A 289 -7.27 12.63 -21.81
CA LYS A 289 -7.09 12.06 -23.16
C LYS A 289 -6.94 10.53 -23.08
N SER A 290 -6.27 10.07 -22.04
CA SER A 290 -6.21 8.66 -21.65
C SER A 290 -7.23 8.36 -20.54
N LYS A 291 -7.70 7.11 -20.50
CA LYS A 291 -8.50 6.59 -19.39
C LYS A 291 -7.77 5.61 -18.50
N GLU A 292 -6.60 5.14 -18.90
CA GLU A 292 -5.84 4.14 -18.15
C GLU A 292 -4.35 4.44 -18.31
N LEU A 293 -3.62 4.47 -17.19
CA LEU A 293 -2.18 4.50 -17.17
C LEU A 293 -1.69 3.27 -16.42
N GLY A 294 -0.66 2.62 -16.93
CA GLY A 294 -0.12 1.47 -16.24
C GLY A 294 1.29 1.17 -16.68
N PHE A 295 2.08 0.68 -15.74
CA PHE A 295 3.44 0.24 -15.99
C PHE A 295 3.73 -1.09 -15.32
N SER A 296 4.75 -1.75 -15.83
CA SER A 296 5.23 -3.04 -15.39
C SER A 296 6.73 -2.99 -15.27
N PHE A 297 7.26 -3.41 -14.13
CA PHE A 297 8.67 -3.59 -13.89
C PHE A 297 8.91 -5.06 -13.56
N LYS A 298 9.63 -5.79 -14.41
CA LYS A 298 9.72 -7.26 -14.35
C LYS A 298 11.14 -7.74 -14.56
N ARG A 299 11.53 -8.77 -13.82
CA ARG A 299 12.80 -9.46 -13.99
C ARG A 299 12.89 -10.03 -15.42
N LYS A 300 14.05 -9.88 -16.07
CA LYS A 300 14.27 -10.41 -17.42
C LYS A 300 14.34 -11.94 -17.38
N ALA A 301 13.81 -12.59 -18.41
CA ALA A 301 13.69 -14.05 -18.45
C ALA A 301 15.04 -14.80 -18.38
N ASP A 302 16.12 -14.15 -18.82
CA ASP A 302 17.50 -14.67 -18.81
C ASP A 302 18.30 -14.27 -17.57
N SER A 303 17.79 -13.36 -16.74
CA SER A 303 18.43 -12.95 -15.49
C SER A 303 18.20 -13.98 -14.38
N GLN A 304 19.24 -14.21 -13.57
CA GLN A 304 19.12 -15.08 -12.40
C GLN A 304 18.41 -14.33 -11.27
N GLU A 305 17.80 -15.09 -10.36
CA GLU A 305 17.34 -14.52 -9.09
C GLU A 305 18.53 -14.02 -8.27
N GLU A 306 18.63 -12.71 -8.12
CA GLU A 306 19.66 -12.06 -7.33
C GLU A 306 19.05 -11.47 -6.05
N PHE A 307 19.64 -11.84 -4.91
CA PHE A 307 19.24 -11.36 -3.59
C PHE A 307 20.14 -10.22 -3.17
N ILE A 308 19.57 -9.03 -3.04
CA ILE A 308 20.24 -7.83 -2.55
C ILE A 308 19.84 -7.54 -1.09
N SER A 309 20.63 -6.74 -0.37
CA SER A 309 20.24 -6.33 0.98
C SER A 309 18.94 -5.53 0.95
N LEU A 310 17.96 -5.92 1.77
CA LEU A 310 16.67 -5.22 1.84
C LEU A 310 16.86 -3.78 2.33
N LYS A 311 17.72 -3.58 3.33
CA LYS A 311 18.07 -2.24 3.83
C LYS A 311 18.67 -1.37 2.72
N GLU A 312 19.62 -1.89 1.95
CA GLU A 312 20.24 -1.13 0.87
C GLU A 312 19.22 -0.79 -0.23
N PHE A 313 18.38 -1.75 -0.61
CA PHE A 313 17.31 -1.51 -1.58
C PHE A 313 16.35 -0.39 -1.13
N LEU A 314 15.95 -0.39 0.14
CA LEU A 314 15.05 0.61 0.71
C LEU A 314 15.68 2.01 0.81
N LEU A 315 17.01 2.09 0.95
CA LEU A 315 17.73 3.36 1.09
C LEU A 315 18.22 3.93 -0.25
N ASN A 316 18.65 3.08 -1.17
CA ASN A 316 19.19 3.46 -2.46
C ASN A 316 19.06 2.31 -3.49
N PRO A 317 17.97 2.27 -4.28
CA PRO A 317 17.84 1.29 -5.34
C PRO A 317 18.93 1.51 -6.40
N TYR A 318 19.85 0.56 -6.54
CA TYR A 318 20.98 0.66 -7.47
C TYR A 318 20.51 0.65 -8.93
N ALA A 319 20.57 1.80 -9.61
CA ALA A 319 20.13 1.94 -11.00
C ALA A 319 20.77 0.94 -11.99
N SER A 320 22.04 0.58 -11.81
CA SER A 320 22.73 -0.40 -12.66
C SER A 320 22.19 -1.82 -12.47
N TYR A 321 21.95 -2.24 -11.23
CA TYR A 321 21.36 -3.54 -10.92
C TYR A 321 19.96 -3.68 -11.55
N LEU A 322 19.17 -2.62 -11.44
CA LEU A 322 17.84 -2.56 -12.05
C LEU A 322 17.95 -2.73 -13.57
N ALA A 323 18.76 -1.90 -14.22
CA ALA A 323 18.98 -1.91 -15.67
C ALA A 323 19.37 -3.28 -16.24
N ASP A 324 20.29 -3.97 -15.57
CA ASP A 324 20.82 -5.25 -16.05
C ASP A 324 19.80 -6.38 -15.90
N ASN A 325 19.01 -6.35 -14.83
CA ASN A 325 18.15 -7.49 -14.44
C ASN A 325 16.66 -7.30 -14.75
N PHE A 326 16.18 -6.09 -15.07
CA PHE A 326 14.76 -5.81 -15.19
C PHE A 326 14.39 -5.11 -16.50
N THR A 327 13.18 -5.38 -16.98
CA THR A 327 12.50 -4.64 -18.05
C THR A 327 11.46 -3.72 -17.42
N PHE A 328 11.42 -2.48 -17.91
CA PHE A 328 10.37 -1.53 -17.60
C PHE A 328 9.50 -1.35 -18.83
N GLU A 329 8.18 -1.42 -18.69
CA GLU A 329 7.23 -1.33 -19.80
C GLU A 329 6.01 -0.50 -19.42
N ILE A 330 5.52 0.33 -20.34
CA ILE A 330 4.24 1.01 -20.20
C ILE A 330 3.16 0.13 -20.82
N ILE A 331 2.25 -0.39 -20.00
CA ILE A 331 1.31 -1.46 -20.37
C ILE A 331 -0.12 -0.97 -20.64
N SER A 332 -0.41 0.30 -20.38
CA SER A 332 -1.66 0.96 -20.76
C SER A 332 -1.45 2.48 -20.82
N GLN A 333 -1.98 3.09 -21.88
CA GLN A 333 -2.01 4.54 -22.16
C GLN A 333 -3.31 4.88 -22.86
#